data_AF-A0A945FY41-F1
#
_entry.id   AF-A0A945FY41-F1
#
_cell.length_a   1.000
_cell.length_b   1.000
_cell.length_c   1.000
_cell.angle_alpha   90.00
_cell.angle_beta   90.00
_cell.angle_gamma   90.00
#
_symmetry.space_group_name_H-M   'P 1'
#
loop_
_entity.id
_entity.type
_entity.pdbx_description
1 polymer ?
#
loop_
_entity_poly.entity_id
_entity_poly.type
_entity_poly.pdbx_seq_one_letter_code
_entity_poly.pdbx_strand_id
1 'polypeptide(L)' 'YALAQILASNNTSEDMHREFYKKRFSRVNKVIRNANMNGEIFHLNGALEHIRNIYLKNLSGDFHLSKYDWLYNYKV' A
#
# COMPACT_ATOMS: atom_id res chain seq x y z
N TYR A 1 1.26 15.82 8.19
CA TYR A 1 2.43 15.64 7.29
C TYR A 1 3.61 15.12 8.09
N ALA A 2 3.97 13.85 7.92
CA ALA A 2 4.98 13.19 8.76
C ALA A 2 6.38 13.84 8.68
N LEU A 3 6.81 14.24 7.48
CA LEU A 3 8.09 14.92 7.29
C LEU A 3 8.08 16.33 7.92
N ALA A 4 7.01 17.10 7.73
CA ALA A 4 6.87 18.42 8.33
C ALA A 4 6.83 18.38 9.87
N GLN A 5 6.19 17.35 10.46
CA GLN A 5 6.20 17.13 11.91
C GLN A 5 7.59 16.79 12.44
N ILE A 6 8.39 16.06 11.66
CA ILE A 6 9.77 15.73 12.01
C ILE A 6 10.69 16.95 11.83
N LEU A 7 10.49 17.76 10.78
CA LEU A 7 11.22 19.01 10.55
C LEU A 7 10.97 20.06 11.64
N ALA A 8 9.81 20.02 12.30
CA ALA A 8 9.48 20.90 13.43
C ALA A 8 10.16 20.50 14.75
N SER A 9 10.91 19.39 14.78
CA SER A 9 11.68 18.96 15.95
C SER A 9 13.13 19.44 15.86
N ASN A 10 13.73 19.86 16.99
CA ASN A 10 15.14 20.33 17.08
C ASN A 10 16.18 19.21 16.89
N ASN A 11 16.02 18.38 15.87
CA ASN A 11 16.89 17.25 15.54
C ASN A 11 17.87 17.61 14.42
N THR A 12 18.96 16.84 14.30
CA THR A 12 19.86 16.97 13.15
C THR A 12 19.16 16.42 11.88
N SER A 13 19.59 16.87 10.70
CA SER A 13 19.04 16.38 9.42
C SER A 13 19.10 14.84 9.30
N GLU A 14 20.20 14.23 9.75
CA GLU A 14 20.39 12.78 9.73
C GLU A 14 19.40 12.04 10.64
N ASP A 15 19.15 12.58 11.83
CA ASP A 15 18.14 12.03 12.75
C ASP A 15 16.74 12.10 12.14
N MET A 16 16.42 13.21 11.47
CA MET A 16 15.13 13.39 10.80
C MET A 16 14.92 12.38 9.67
N HIS A 17 15.93 12.18 8.82
CA HIS A 17 15.87 11.19 7.74
C HIS A 17 15.72 9.77 8.29
N ARG A 18 16.45 9.42 9.35
CA ARG A 18 16.37 8.11 10.00
C ARG A 18 14.99 7.86 10.58
N GLU A 19 14.42 8.82 11.30
CA GLU A 19 13.09 8.66 11.92
C GLU A 19 11.97 8.62 10.87
N PHE A 20 12.06 9.44 9.82
CA PHE A 20 11.14 9.37 8.69
C PHE A 20 11.20 8.01 8.00
N TYR A 21 12.42 7.52 7.74
CA TYR A 21 12.63 6.21 7.12
C TYR A 21 12.04 5.10 7.99
N LYS A 22 12.36 5.04 9.29
CA LYS A 22 11.78 4.05 10.22
C LYS A 22 10.25 4.03 10.20
N LYS A 23 9.61 5.20 10.24
CA LYS A 23 8.14 5.32 10.26
C LYS A 23 7.47 4.89 8.95
N ARG A 24 8.14 5.11 7.81
CA ARG A 24 7.53 4.93 6.48
C ARG A 24 7.98 3.66 5.76
N PHE A 25 9.17 3.14 6.06
CA PHE A 25 9.81 2.06 5.30
C PHE A 25 8.95 0.80 5.22
N SER A 26 8.48 0.30 6.36
CA SER A 26 7.63 -0.90 6.40
C SER A 26 6.35 -0.72 5.57
N ARG A 27 5.70 0.44 5.71
CA ARG A 27 4.48 0.76 4.96
C ARG A 27 4.74 0.85 3.46
N VAL A 28 5.77 1.57 3.04
CA VAL A 28 6.14 1.76 1.63
C VAL A 28 6.45 0.41 0.99
N ASN A 29 7.25 -0.44 1.65
CA ASN A 29 7.54 -1.78 1.15
C ASN A 29 6.28 -2.64 1.04
N LYS A 30 5.36 -2.54 2.00
CA LYS A 30 4.07 -3.22 1.90
C LYS A 30 3.27 -2.75 0.69
N VAL A 31 3.25 -1.45 0.39
CA VAL A 31 2.60 -0.91 -0.84
C VAL A 31 3.25 -1.49 -2.09
N ILE A 32 4.57 -1.40 -2.22
CA ILE A 32 5.30 -1.85 -3.41
C ILE A 32 5.01 -3.34 -3.69
N ARG A 33 5.12 -4.19 -2.67
CA ARG A 33 4.85 -5.64 -2.81
C ARG A 33 3.42 -5.91 -3.26
N ASN A 34 2.43 -5.25 -2.66
CA ASN A 34 1.02 -5.47 -3.01
C ASN A 34 0.69 -4.89 -4.39
N ALA A 35 1.28 -3.75 -4.78
CA ALA A 35 1.09 -3.17 -6.10
C ALA A 35 1.63 -4.09 -7.21
N ASN A 36 2.82 -4.67 -7.00
CA ASN A 36 3.39 -5.64 -7.96
C ASN A 36 2.52 -6.89 -8.08
N MET A 37 2.13 -7.48 -6.95
CA MET A 37 1.25 -8.66 -6.94
C MET A 37 -0.11 -8.36 -7.61
N ASN A 38 -0.70 -7.20 -7.33
CA ASN A 38 -1.93 -6.78 -8.01
C ASN A 38 -1.71 -6.66 -9.51
N GLY A 39 -0.60 -6.04 -9.93
CA GLY A 39 -0.21 -5.95 -11.34
C GLY A 39 -0.18 -7.33 -12.00
N GLU A 40 0.50 -8.31 -11.39
CA GLU A 40 0.55 -9.69 -11.87
C GLU A 40 -0.85 -10.31 -11.98
N ILE A 41 -1.68 -10.17 -10.94
CA ILE A 41 -3.06 -10.70 -10.92
C ILE A 41 -3.91 -10.11 -12.04
N PHE A 42 -3.83 -8.80 -12.27
CA PHE A 42 -4.62 -8.13 -13.30
C PHE A 42 -4.12 -8.43 -14.73
N HIS A 43 -2.88 -8.89 -14.89
CA HIS A 43 -2.34 -9.32 -16.19
C HIS A 43 -2.30 -10.85 -16.36
N LEU A 44 -2.97 -11.61 -15.49
CA LEU A 44 -3.17 -13.05 -15.69
C LEU A 44 -3.92 -13.32 -16.99
N ASN A 45 -3.48 -14.35 -17.71
CA ASN A 45 -4.02 -14.77 -19.00
C ASN A 45 -4.57 -16.21 -18.96
N GLY A 46 -5.40 -16.56 -19.93
CA GLY A 46 -5.91 -17.93 -20.11
C GLY A 46 -6.86 -18.37 -18.99
N ALA A 47 -6.71 -19.60 -18.51
CA ALA A 47 -7.61 -20.15 -17.48
C ALA A 47 -7.63 -19.33 -16.18
N LEU A 48 -6.49 -18.73 -15.81
CA LEU A 48 -6.38 -17.90 -14.62
C LEU A 48 -7.12 -16.56 -14.76
N GLU A 49 -7.21 -16.03 -15.98
CA GLU A 49 -8.02 -14.85 -16.28
C GLU A 49 -9.50 -15.11 -15.98
N HIS A 50 -10.00 -16.27 -16.40
CA HIS A 50 -11.39 -16.66 -16.19
C HIS A 50 -11.72 -16.76 -14.70
N ILE A 51 -10.83 -17.38 -13.92
CA ILE A 51 -10.97 -17.48 -12.45
C ILE A 51 -10.98 -16.08 -11.81
N ARG A 52 -10.06 -15.20 -12.20
CA ARG A 52 -10.02 -13.80 -11.74
C ARG A 52 -11.34 -13.08 -12.05
N ASN A 53 -11.86 -13.23 -13.26
CA ASN A 53 -13.10 -12.56 -13.68
C ASN A 53 -14.31 -13.07 -12.89
N ILE A 54 -14.41 -14.38 -12.63
CA ILE A 54 -15.43 -14.96 -11.76
C ILE A 54 -15.31 -14.40 -10.33
N TYR A 55 -14.09 -14.39 -9.79
CA TYR A 55 -13.81 -13.84 -8.47
C TYR A 55 -14.25 -12.38 -8.33
N LEU A 56 -13.92 -11.55 -9.32
CA LEU A 56 -14.30 -10.14 -9.34
C LEU A 56 -15.80 -9.93 -9.46
N LYS A 57 -16.49 -10.75 -10.29
CA LYS A 57 -17.93 -10.66 -10.52
C LYS A 57 -18.79 -11.09 -9.34
N ASN A 58 -18.33 -12.09 -8.57
CA ASN A 58 -19.11 -12.68 -7.47
C ASN A 58 -19.03 -11.89 -6.16
N LEU A 59 -18.11 -10.93 -6.06
CA LEU A 59 -17.90 -10.12 -4.87
C LEU A 59 -18.32 -8.68 -5.14
N SER A 60 -18.93 -8.03 -4.15
CA SER A 60 -19.31 -6.63 -4.28
C SER A 60 -18.07 -5.73 -4.40
N GLY A 61 -18.25 -4.56 -5.02
CA GLY A 61 -17.22 -3.52 -5.08
C GLY A 61 -16.70 -3.16 -3.69
N ASP A 62 -17.60 -3.05 -2.71
CA ASP A 62 -17.25 -2.75 -1.31
C ASP A 62 -16.35 -3.81 -0.68
N PHE A 63 -16.58 -5.09 -0.99
CA PHE A 63 -15.72 -6.17 -0.52
C PHE A 63 -14.31 -6.09 -1.13
N HIS A 64 -14.20 -5.72 -2.40
CA HIS A 64 -12.88 -5.50 -3.01
C HIS A 64 -12.17 -4.29 -2.42
N LEU A 65 -12.91 -3.21 -2.13
CA LEU A 65 -12.37 -1.98 -1.57
C LEU A 65 -11.93 -2.13 -0.11
N SER A 66 -12.65 -2.91 0.72
CA SER A 66 -12.30 -3.13 2.13
C SER A 66 -10.93 -3.79 2.30
N LYS A 67 -10.49 -4.60 1.34
CA LYS A 67 -9.12 -5.14 1.29
C LYS A 67 -8.04 -4.07 1.21
N TYR A 68 -8.39 -2.86 0.79
CA TYR A 68 -7.51 -1.69 0.70
C TYR A 68 -7.71 -0.71 1.86
N ASP A 69 -8.45 -1.06 2.91
CA ASP A 69 -8.59 -0.20 4.09
C ASP A 69 -7.24 0.11 4.74
N TRP A 70 -6.34 -0.87 4.81
CA TRP A 70 -4.97 -0.64 5.29
C TRP A 70 -4.19 0.33 4.39
N LEU A 71 -4.61 0.51 3.13
CA LEU A 71 -4.04 1.43 2.17
C LEU A 71 -4.61 2.84 2.36
N TYR A 72 -5.93 2.98 2.33
CA TYR A 72 -6.61 4.27 2.29
C TYR A 72 -6.87 4.88 3.67
N ASN A 73 -7.07 4.07 4.71
CA ASN A 73 -7.29 4.55 6.08
C ASN A 73 -5.98 4.69 6.88
N TYR A 74 -4.84 4.69 6.20
CA TYR A 74 -3.55 4.79 6.84
C TYR A 74 -3.29 6.20 7.39
N LYS A 75 -2.99 6.28 8.68
CA LYS A 75 -2.60 7.51 9.39
C LYS A 75 -1.14 7.42 9.78
N VAL A 76 -0.44 8.56 9.71
CA VAL A 76 0.98 8.71 10.06
C VAL A 76 1.14 9.59 11.28
#